data_AF-A0A1V8SEH9-F1
#
_entry.id   AF-A0A1V8SEH9-F1
#
_cell.length_a   1.000
_cell.length_b   1.000
_cell.length_c   1.000
_cell.angle_alpha   90.00
_cell.angle_beta   90.00
_cell.angle_gamma   90.00
#
_symmetry.space_group_name_H-M   'P 1'
#
loop_
_entity.id
_entity.type
_entity.pdbx_description
1 polymer ?
#
loop_
_entity_poly.entity_id
_entity_poly.type
_entity_poly.pdbx_seq_one_letter_code
_entity_poly.pdbx_strand_id
1 'polypeptide(L)'
;MFCTSLRRRQAFAGAVQPLIDTPQLRLREYDLGTHDLAIPLNPTDRSTTRQLRVLLLSPADTTKDTLPGSLTRIEHFTALTGGVDLALVFLLSCSSALASSVTTNMAGLEGYTALQAALFGPPHPPTLPIASLAALPSLLLRHVGALARPVRAYKLTATPFDLLQLCTAASVEQGQAMDQHTVFRTTDLFFSVPALARALSNRHEVAALRESSSPMVTIPGPLGHGGALTRLRELRSIVGEVDFANLLDFWAEEWVVD
;
A
#
# COMPACT_ATOMS: atom_id res chain seq x y z
N MET A 1 17.68 20.61 7.33
CA MET A 1 17.78 21.82 6.51
C MET A 1 16.38 22.37 6.26
N PHE A 2 16.23 23.68 6.11
CA PHE A 2 15.01 24.32 5.62
C PHE A 2 15.34 25.28 4.47
N CYS A 3 14.41 25.44 3.53
CA CYS A 3 14.62 26.24 2.33
C CYS A 3 14.69 27.74 2.63
N THR A 4 15.65 28.46 2.03
CA THR A 4 15.79 29.93 2.14
C THR A 4 14.53 30.69 1.71
N SER A 5 13.76 30.14 0.77
CA SER A 5 12.51 30.74 0.29
C SER A 5 11.40 30.72 1.35
N LEU A 6 11.52 29.88 2.39
CA LEU A 6 10.47 29.71 3.40
C LEU A 6 10.19 31.00 4.17
N ARG A 7 11.20 31.84 4.40
CA ARG A 7 11.06 33.16 5.03
C ARG A 7 10.21 34.13 4.21
N ARG A 8 10.18 33.96 2.89
CA ARG A 8 9.44 34.82 1.96
C ARG A 8 7.99 34.39 1.79
N ARG A 9 7.65 33.15 2.17
CA ARG A 9 6.28 32.62 2.10
C ARG A 9 5.49 33.12 3.30
N GLN A 10 4.61 34.11 3.09
CA GLN A 10 3.85 34.77 4.16
C GLN A 10 3.13 33.78 5.09
N ALA A 11 2.56 32.70 4.53
CA ALA A 11 1.87 31.66 5.30
C ALA A 11 2.77 30.88 6.28
N PHE A 12 4.09 30.85 6.05
CA PHE A 12 5.05 30.06 6.83
C PHE A 12 6.18 30.88 7.45
N ALA A 13 6.24 32.19 7.22
CA ALA A 13 7.28 33.06 7.76
C ALA A 13 7.38 32.94 9.30
N GLY A 14 6.24 32.83 9.98
CA GLY A 14 6.17 32.63 11.44
C GLY A 14 6.62 31.25 11.94
N ALA A 15 6.80 30.26 11.06
CA ALA A 15 7.25 28.92 11.43
C ALA A 15 8.78 28.79 11.51
N VAL A 16 9.52 29.70 10.85
CA VAL A 16 10.97 29.58 10.71
C VAL A 16 11.67 29.66 12.07
N GLN A 17 11.29 30.61 12.93
CA GLN A 17 11.91 30.76 14.24
C GLN A 17 11.65 29.54 15.15
N PRO A 18 10.40 29.06 15.33
CA PRO A 18 10.15 27.80 16.04
C PRO A 18 10.91 26.59 15.50
N LEU A 19 11.10 26.48 14.18
CA LEU A 19 11.86 25.39 13.56
C LEU A 19 13.36 25.45 13.90
N ILE A 20 13.94 26.66 13.98
CA ILE A 20 15.34 26.88 14.37
C ILE A 20 15.52 26.62 15.87
N ASP A 21 14.59 27.13 16.69
CA ASP A 21 14.64 27.05 18.16
C ASP A 21 14.37 25.63 18.68
N THR A 22 13.94 24.70 17.83
CA THR A 22 13.73 23.29 18.18
C THR A 22 15.03 22.49 17.97
N PRO A 23 15.85 22.27 19.02
CA PRO A 23 17.19 21.69 18.88
C PRO A 23 17.17 20.25 18.36
N GLN A 24 16.08 19.52 18.55
CA GLN A 24 15.93 18.14 18.09
C GLN A 24 15.87 18.04 16.56
N LEU A 25 15.38 19.07 15.86
CA LEU A 25 15.29 19.09 14.40
C LEU A 25 16.63 19.47 13.73
N ARG A 26 17.53 20.15 14.47
CA ARG A 26 18.87 20.59 14.01
C ARG A 26 18.85 21.25 12.63
N LEU A 27 17.82 22.06 12.35
CA LEU A 27 17.64 22.63 11.02
C LEU A 27 18.58 23.82 10.83
N ARG A 28 19.15 23.89 9.63
CA ARG A 28 19.90 25.03 9.11
C ARG A 28 19.28 25.49 7.81
N GLU A 29 19.37 26.78 7.56
CA GLU A 29 18.89 27.37 6.31
C GLU A 29 19.79 26.92 5.15
N TYR A 30 19.18 26.51 4.04
CA TYR A 30 19.87 26.05 2.83
C TYR A 30 18.98 26.26 1.60
N ASP A 31 19.56 26.34 0.41
CA ASP A 31 18.77 26.31 -0.82
C ASP A 31 18.51 24.85 -1.25
N LEU A 32 17.27 24.39 -1.07
CA LEU A 32 16.89 22.99 -1.30
C LEU A 32 16.35 22.75 -2.72
N GLY A 33 15.97 23.80 -3.45
CA GLY A 33 15.44 23.79 -4.83
C GLY A 33 14.13 23.03 -5.08
N THR A 34 13.86 21.96 -4.34
CA THR A 34 12.81 20.97 -4.64
C THR A 34 11.78 20.79 -3.53
N HIS A 35 12.17 21.06 -2.29
CA HIS A 35 11.33 20.84 -1.11
C HIS A 35 11.60 21.90 -0.03
N ASP A 36 10.73 21.99 0.97
CA ASP A 36 10.79 23.05 1.97
C ASP A 36 11.65 22.64 3.18
N LEU A 37 11.60 21.37 3.62
CA LEU A 37 12.40 20.87 4.75
C LEU A 37 13.04 19.51 4.45
N ALA A 38 14.28 19.32 4.90
CA ALA A 38 14.97 18.03 4.93
C ALA A 38 15.39 17.71 6.36
N ILE A 39 14.90 16.61 6.93
CA ILE A 39 15.09 16.25 8.33
C ILE A 39 15.73 14.86 8.40
N PRO A 40 16.88 14.69 9.06
CA PRO A 40 17.52 13.38 9.16
C PRO A 40 16.66 12.41 9.98
N LEU A 41 16.45 11.19 9.47
CA LEU A 41 15.67 10.15 10.15
C LEU A 41 16.51 9.39 11.18
N ASN A 42 17.77 9.10 10.86
CA ASN A 42 18.72 8.40 11.73
C ASN A 42 20.03 9.21 11.82
N PRO A 43 20.14 10.18 12.74
CA PRO A 43 21.33 11.01 12.83
C PRO A 43 22.58 10.27 13.34
N THR A 44 22.43 9.03 13.81
CA THR A 44 23.50 8.21 14.42
C THR A 44 24.21 7.28 13.44
N ASP A 45 23.60 6.94 12.31
CA ASP A 45 24.17 6.00 11.35
C ASP A 45 24.94 6.74 10.25
N ARG A 46 26.26 6.50 10.17
CA ARG A 46 27.18 7.23 9.27
C ARG A 46 27.18 6.68 7.83
N SER A 47 26.50 5.56 7.57
CA SER A 47 26.59 4.84 6.30
C SER A 47 25.60 5.34 5.23
N THR A 48 24.38 5.74 5.62
CA THR A 48 23.39 6.36 4.73
C THR A 48 22.51 7.35 5.50
N THR A 49 22.61 8.65 5.20
CA THR A 49 21.76 9.65 5.86
C THR A 49 20.38 9.67 5.22
N ARG A 50 19.50 8.74 5.61
CA ARG A 50 18.07 8.82 5.25
C ARG A 50 17.49 10.13 5.80
N GLN A 51 16.73 10.82 4.97
CA GLN A 51 16.13 12.11 5.31
C GLN A 51 14.67 12.13 4.91
N LEU A 52 13.82 12.54 5.85
CA LEU A 52 12.46 12.95 5.56
C LEU A 52 12.51 14.27 4.82
N ARG A 53 11.96 14.31 3.60
CA ARG A 53 11.74 15.55 2.87
C ARG A 53 10.29 15.97 3.02
N VAL A 54 10.06 17.27 3.18
CA VAL A 54 8.73 17.81 3.42
C VAL A 54 8.44 18.95 2.47
N LEU A 55 7.25 18.91 1.87
CA LEU A 55 6.64 20.06 1.22
C LEU A 55 5.62 20.70 2.15
N LEU A 56 5.71 22.02 2.29
CA LEU A 56 4.75 22.82 3.06
C LEU A 56 3.77 23.46 2.08
N LEU A 57 2.48 23.25 2.32
CA LEU A 57 1.38 23.74 1.49
C LEU A 57 0.38 24.51 2.35
N SER A 58 -0.22 25.54 1.77
CA SER A 58 -1.20 26.41 2.39
C SER A 58 -2.40 26.58 1.45
N PRO A 59 -3.50 27.21 1.90
CA PRO A 59 -4.65 27.46 1.03
C PRO A 59 -4.34 28.31 -0.20
N ALA A 60 -3.28 29.13 -0.15
CA ALA A 60 -2.80 29.90 -1.29
C ALA A 60 -2.23 29.02 -2.41
N ASP A 61 -1.80 27.80 -2.08
CA ASP A 61 -1.25 26.82 -3.02
C ASP A 61 -2.36 25.94 -3.66
N THR A 62 -3.62 26.12 -3.25
CA THR A 62 -4.77 25.30 -3.69
C THR A 62 -5.89 26.14 -4.31
N THR A 63 -5.61 27.38 -4.71
CA THR A 63 -6.58 28.17 -5.47
C THR A 63 -6.70 27.59 -6.89
N LYS A 64 -7.77 27.93 -7.62
CA LYS A 64 -7.98 27.42 -8.99
C LYS A 64 -6.77 27.68 -9.90
N ASP A 65 -6.10 28.81 -9.71
CA ASP A 65 -4.97 29.23 -10.54
C ASP A 65 -3.64 28.60 -10.10
N THR A 66 -3.47 28.30 -8.81
CA THR A 66 -2.19 27.77 -8.27
C THR A 66 -2.17 26.26 -8.14
N LEU A 67 -3.33 25.62 -7.98
CA LEU A 67 -3.45 24.18 -7.78
C LEU A 67 -2.75 23.35 -8.87
N PRO A 68 -2.88 23.64 -10.19
CA PRO A 68 -2.18 22.85 -11.21
C PRO A 68 -0.66 22.86 -11.03
N GLY A 69 -0.07 24.03 -10.73
CA GLY A 69 1.36 24.15 -10.48
C GLY A 69 1.79 23.43 -9.19
N SER A 70 0.95 23.46 -8.15
CA SER A 70 1.17 22.70 -6.92
C SER A 70 1.15 21.19 -7.15
N LEU A 71 0.24 20.68 -7.99
CA LEU A 71 0.18 19.26 -8.34
C LEU A 71 1.45 18.83 -9.10
N THR A 72 1.88 19.58 -10.11
CA THR A 72 3.15 19.31 -10.81
C THR A 72 4.34 19.32 -9.85
N ARG A 73 4.36 20.23 -8.87
CA ARG A 73 5.40 20.27 -7.83
C ARG A 73 5.35 19.02 -6.94
N ILE A 74 4.16 18.54 -6.57
CA ILE A 74 3.98 17.32 -5.76
C ILE A 74 4.40 16.08 -6.55
N GLU A 75 4.07 15.99 -7.84
CA GLU A 75 4.48 14.89 -8.72
C GLU A 75 6.00 14.83 -8.83
N HIS A 76 6.64 15.97 -9.15
CA HIS A 76 8.10 16.05 -9.23
C HIS A 76 8.75 15.70 -7.89
N PHE A 77 8.19 16.21 -6.78
CA PHE A 77 8.67 15.88 -5.44
C PHE A 77 8.56 14.38 -5.12
N THR A 78 7.46 13.74 -5.52
CA THR A 78 7.24 12.31 -5.36
C THR A 78 8.24 11.49 -6.16
N ALA A 79 8.57 11.93 -7.37
CA ALA A 79 9.54 11.28 -8.25
C ALA A 79 10.98 11.28 -7.70
N LEU A 80 11.36 12.23 -6.83
CA LEU A 80 12.74 12.36 -6.31
C LEU A 80 13.26 11.11 -5.59
N THR A 81 12.37 10.39 -4.90
CA THR A 81 12.71 9.21 -4.11
C THR A 81 11.76 8.05 -4.35
N GLY A 82 10.94 8.13 -5.42
CA GLY A 82 9.88 7.16 -5.67
C GLY A 82 8.83 7.08 -4.56
N GLY A 83 8.52 8.21 -3.92
CA GLY A 83 7.55 8.29 -2.81
C GLY A 83 8.09 7.95 -1.42
N VAL A 84 9.37 7.59 -1.29
CA VAL A 84 9.95 7.15 0.00
C VAL A 84 10.47 8.34 0.81
N ASP A 85 10.19 8.35 2.12
CA ASP A 85 10.63 9.37 3.08
C ASP A 85 10.19 10.79 2.69
N LEU A 86 8.97 10.91 2.17
CA LEU A 86 8.33 12.17 1.79
C LEU A 86 7.10 12.43 2.66
N ALA A 87 6.80 13.70 2.92
CA ALA A 87 5.53 14.12 3.51
C ALA A 87 5.08 15.47 2.93
N LEU A 88 3.77 15.64 2.81
CA LEU A 88 3.14 16.95 2.59
C LEU A 88 2.63 17.44 3.94
N VAL A 89 2.86 18.70 4.29
CA VAL A 89 2.24 19.32 5.46
C VAL A 89 1.35 20.45 4.98
N PHE A 90 0.07 20.41 5.37
CA PHE A 90 -0.92 21.38 4.93
C PHE A 90 -1.38 22.26 6.09
N LEU A 91 -1.21 23.58 5.96
CA LEU A 91 -1.68 24.55 6.95
C LEU A 91 -3.18 24.82 6.79
N LEU A 92 -3.97 24.47 7.81
CA LEU A 92 -5.41 24.72 7.84
C LEU A 92 -5.72 26.18 8.22
N SER A 93 -5.12 26.71 9.30
CA SER A 93 -5.40 28.09 9.69
C SER A 93 -4.38 29.06 9.11
N CYS A 94 -4.81 29.86 8.14
CA CYS A 94 -4.08 31.06 7.72
C CYS A 94 -4.58 32.27 8.49
N SER A 95 -3.82 32.73 9.48
CA SER A 95 -4.09 34.02 10.12
C SER A 95 -3.64 35.14 9.18
N SER A 96 -4.57 35.67 8.38
CA SER A 96 -4.37 36.96 7.73
C SER A 96 -4.75 38.05 8.71
N ALA A 97 -3.81 38.94 9.05
CA ALA A 97 -4.01 40.06 9.97
C ALA A 97 -5.07 41.09 9.52
N LEU A 98 -5.72 40.88 8.37
CA LEU A 98 -6.64 41.83 7.73
C LEU A 98 -8.06 41.28 7.51
N ALA A 99 -8.39 40.05 7.92
CA ALA A 99 -9.69 39.45 7.64
C ALA A 99 -10.39 38.92 8.90
N SER A 100 -11.66 39.34 9.06
CA SER A 100 -12.60 38.92 10.11
C SER A 100 -12.61 37.39 10.33
N SER A 101 -12.62 37.03 11.61
CA SER A 101 -12.27 35.75 12.26
C SER A 101 -13.05 34.47 11.86
N VAL A 102 -13.89 34.47 10.82
CA VAL A 102 -14.74 33.31 10.46
C VAL A 102 -14.44 32.74 9.07
N THR A 103 -14.08 33.59 8.09
CA THR A 103 -13.90 33.14 6.70
C THR A 103 -12.54 32.47 6.45
N THR A 104 -11.53 32.76 7.27
CA THR A 104 -10.16 32.25 7.11
C THR A 104 -10.00 30.78 7.48
N ASN A 105 -10.80 30.28 8.43
CA ASN A 105 -10.79 28.86 8.82
C ASN A 105 -11.45 27.95 7.78
N MET A 106 -12.48 28.45 7.06
CA MET A 106 -13.13 27.70 5.99
C MET A 106 -12.21 27.53 4.78
N ALA A 107 -11.49 28.60 4.38
CA ALA A 107 -10.53 28.54 3.27
C ALA A 107 -9.45 27.46 3.46
N GLY A 108 -9.02 27.26 4.72
CA GLY A 108 -8.16 26.16 5.14
C GLY A 108 -8.66 24.78 4.77
N LEU A 109 -9.88 24.50 5.24
CA LEU A 109 -10.52 23.21 5.04
C LEU A 109 -10.92 22.98 3.58
N GLU A 110 -11.41 24.02 2.91
CA GLU A 110 -11.73 24.00 1.48
C GLU A 110 -10.48 23.70 0.65
N GLY A 111 -9.37 24.40 0.90
CA GLY A 111 -8.11 24.17 0.22
C GLY A 111 -7.55 22.77 0.46
N TYR A 112 -7.60 22.30 1.71
CA TYR A 112 -7.21 20.92 2.04
C TYR A 112 -8.06 19.89 1.29
N THR A 113 -9.39 20.09 1.27
CA THR A 113 -10.33 19.18 0.61
C THR A 113 -10.11 19.17 -0.90
N ALA A 114 -9.90 20.34 -1.51
CA ALA A 114 -9.58 20.47 -2.92
C ALA A 114 -8.28 19.74 -3.29
N LEU A 115 -7.25 19.86 -2.44
CA LEU A 115 -5.99 19.13 -2.63
C LEU A 115 -6.20 17.62 -2.52
N GLN A 116 -6.92 17.15 -1.49
CA GLN A 116 -7.20 15.71 -1.32
C GLN A 116 -8.00 15.13 -2.48
N ALA A 117 -9.00 15.87 -2.98
CA ALA A 117 -9.78 15.47 -4.15
C ALA A 117 -8.91 15.40 -5.42
N ALA A 118 -8.00 16.37 -5.61
CA ALA A 118 -7.10 16.40 -6.76
C ALA A 118 -6.01 15.31 -6.71
N LEU A 119 -5.60 14.89 -5.52
CA LEU A 119 -4.64 13.81 -5.31
C LEU A 119 -5.29 12.42 -5.31
N PHE A 120 -6.62 12.32 -5.45
CA PHE A 120 -7.33 11.05 -5.40
C PHE A 120 -6.93 10.15 -6.59
N GLY A 121 -6.37 8.97 -6.30
CA GLY A 121 -6.00 7.97 -7.30
C GLY A 121 -4.53 7.53 -7.23
N PRO A 122 -3.58 8.32 -7.76
CA PRO A 122 -2.17 7.93 -7.79
C PRO A 122 -1.54 7.92 -6.39
N PRO A 123 -0.49 7.11 -6.15
CA PRO A 123 0.21 7.12 -4.88
C PRO A 123 0.89 8.49 -4.69
N HIS A 124 0.53 9.17 -3.61
CA HIS A 124 1.13 10.44 -3.22
C HIS A 124 1.68 10.35 -1.79
N PRO A 125 2.63 11.22 -1.40
CA PRO A 125 3.13 11.27 -0.04
C PRO A 125 2.00 11.55 0.96
N PRO A 126 2.11 11.09 2.21
CA PRO A 126 1.12 11.36 3.24
C PRO A 126 0.95 12.86 3.46
N THR A 127 -0.30 13.33 3.45
CA THR A 127 -0.64 14.72 3.76
C THR A 127 -0.97 14.86 5.25
N LEU A 128 -0.20 15.68 5.95
CA LEU A 128 -0.31 15.93 7.38
C LEU A 128 -0.94 17.31 7.60
N PRO A 129 -2.23 17.40 7.98
CA PRO A 129 -2.83 18.69 8.26
C PRO A 129 -2.33 19.27 9.59
N ILE A 130 -2.09 20.58 9.64
CA ILE A 130 -1.76 21.32 10.85
C ILE A 130 -2.72 22.50 11.05
N ALA A 131 -3.24 22.65 12.26
CA ALA A 131 -4.11 23.78 12.62
C ALA A 131 -3.33 25.07 12.92
N SER A 132 -2.03 24.99 13.24
CA SER A 132 -1.21 26.16 13.58
C SER A 132 0.25 25.89 13.28
N LEU A 133 0.97 26.94 12.89
CA LEU A 133 2.43 26.89 12.68
C LEU A 133 3.19 26.49 13.95
N ALA A 134 2.67 26.81 15.13
CA ALA A 134 3.29 26.43 16.41
C ALA A 134 3.33 24.90 16.61
N ALA A 135 2.42 24.16 15.97
CA ALA A 135 2.37 22.70 16.05
C ALA A 135 3.31 22.00 15.04
N LEU A 136 3.92 22.75 14.11
CA LEU A 136 4.74 22.17 13.06
C LEU A 136 5.96 21.40 13.61
N PRO A 137 6.77 21.95 14.55
CA PRO A 137 7.94 21.23 15.03
C PRO A 137 7.60 19.92 15.74
N SER A 138 6.55 19.90 16.57
CA SER A 138 6.11 18.71 17.29
C SER A 138 5.53 17.64 16.36
N LEU A 139 4.77 18.05 15.33
CA LEU A 139 4.30 17.16 14.27
C LEU A 139 5.48 16.50 13.54
N LEU A 140 6.46 17.28 13.12
CA LEU A 140 7.64 16.78 12.39
C LEU A 140 8.43 15.79 13.24
N LEU A 141 8.70 16.12 14.51
CA LEU A 141 9.40 15.22 15.42
C LEU A 141 8.65 13.90 15.63
N ARG A 142 7.32 13.96 15.81
CA ARG A 142 6.49 12.77 15.93
C ARG A 142 6.56 11.90 14.68
N HIS A 143 6.51 12.52 13.50
CA HIS A 143 6.55 11.80 12.24
C HIS A 143 7.92 11.18 11.96
N VAL A 144 9.00 11.92 12.20
CA VAL A 144 10.38 11.40 12.16
C VAL A 144 10.54 10.22 13.12
N GLY A 145 10.06 10.35 14.35
CA GLY A 145 10.11 9.26 15.34
C GLY A 145 9.29 8.04 14.93
N ALA A 146 8.21 8.20 14.16
CA ALA A 146 7.44 7.10 13.61
C ALA A 146 8.18 6.41 12.45
N LEU A 147 8.81 7.18 11.56
CA LEU A 147 9.57 6.67 10.41
C LEU A 147 10.93 6.04 10.80
N ALA A 148 11.55 6.55 11.86
CA ALA A 148 12.82 6.03 12.38
C ALA A 148 12.65 4.69 13.12
N ARG A 149 11.43 4.34 13.53
CA ARG A 149 11.16 3.00 14.03
C ARG A 149 11.37 2.03 12.88
N PRO A 150 12.17 0.96 13.07
CA PRO A 150 12.17 -0.11 12.09
C PRO A 150 10.72 -0.55 11.96
N VAL A 151 10.16 -0.37 10.77
CA VAL A 151 8.92 -1.06 10.39
C VAL A 151 9.25 -2.50 10.69
N ARG A 152 8.65 -3.08 11.74
CA ARG A 152 8.73 -4.52 11.95
C ARG A 152 8.37 -5.07 10.59
N ALA A 153 9.31 -5.75 9.93
CA ALA A 153 8.99 -6.45 8.70
C ALA A 153 7.70 -7.20 9.05
N TYR A 154 6.59 -6.78 8.46
CA TYR A 154 5.39 -7.57 8.53
C TYR A 154 5.88 -8.89 7.96
N LYS A 155 5.96 -9.93 8.80
CA LYS A 155 6.11 -11.30 8.30
C LYS A 155 5.07 -11.38 7.21
N LEU A 156 5.50 -11.54 5.97
CA LEU A 156 4.62 -11.62 4.81
C LEU A 156 3.47 -12.54 5.21
N THR A 157 2.31 -11.91 5.37
CA THR A 157 1.04 -12.55 5.71
C THR A 157 0.75 -13.46 4.53
N ALA A 158 0.86 -14.77 4.75
CA ALA A 158 0.51 -15.87 3.85
C ALA A 158 0.77 -15.62 2.35
N THR A 159 1.76 -16.31 1.77
CA THR A 159 1.88 -16.39 0.32
C THR A 159 0.60 -17.00 -0.28
N PRO A 160 0.26 -16.74 -1.56
CA PRO A 160 -0.83 -17.44 -2.23
C PRO A 160 -0.71 -18.97 -2.16
N PHE A 161 0.53 -19.46 -1.99
CA PHE A 161 0.85 -20.86 -1.76
C PHE A 161 0.40 -21.33 -0.37
N ASP A 162 0.65 -20.53 0.66
CA ASP A 162 0.18 -20.77 2.04
C ASP A 162 -1.35 -20.70 2.13
N LEU A 163 -2.00 -19.89 1.29
CA LEU A 163 -3.46 -19.85 1.20
C LEU A 163 -4.03 -21.10 0.53
N LEU A 164 -3.40 -21.58 -0.57
CA LEU A 164 -3.83 -22.79 -1.26
C LEU A 164 -3.73 -24.03 -0.35
N GLN A 165 -2.77 -24.06 0.58
CA GLN A 165 -2.67 -25.11 1.60
C GLN A 165 -3.92 -25.22 2.49
N LEU A 166 -4.69 -24.13 2.61
CA LEU A 166 -5.89 -24.07 3.44
C LEU A 166 -7.18 -24.33 2.65
N CYS A 167 -7.11 -24.46 1.32
CA CYS A 167 -8.27 -24.63 0.45
C CYS A 167 -8.75 -26.09 0.34
N THR A 168 -8.87 -26.78 1.48
CA THR A 168 -9.36 -28.16 1.57
C THR A 168 -10.33 -28.32 2.74
N ALA A 169 -11.30 -29.22 2.62
CA ALA A 169 -12.27 -29.48 3.70
C ALA A 169 -11.57 -29.96 4.99
N ALA A 170 -10.53 -30.78 4.86
CA ALA A 170 -9.69 -31.21 5.98
C ALA A 170 -9.01 -30.04 6.72
N SER A 171 -8.64 -28.96 6.02
CA SER A 171 -8.09 -27.78 6.69
C SER A 171 -9.15 -27.07 7.53
N VAL A 172 -10.40 -27.02 7.06
CA VAL A 172 -11.50 -26.35 7.76
C VAL A 172 -11.99 -27.18 8.94
N GLU A 173 -12.17 -28.49 8.75
CA GLU A 173 -12.78 -29.38 9.75
C GLU A 173 -11.78 -29.92 10.77
N GLN A 174 -10.55 -30.18 10.36
CA GLN A 174 -9.54 -30.89 11.15
C GLN A 174 -8.31 -30.03 11.43
N GLY A 175 -8.24 -28.81 10.88
CA GLY A 175 -7.06 -27.94 10.97
C GLY A 175 -5.85 -28.49 10.22
N GLN A 176 -6.05 -29.47 9.33
CA GLN A 176 -4.98 -30.12 8.60
C GLN A 176 -4.82 -29.47 7.22
N ALA A 177 -3.82 -28.61 7.12
CA ALA A 177 -3.42 -28.01 5.87
C ALA A 177 -2.90 -29.07 4.88
N MET A 178 -3.13 -28.85 3.60
CA MET A 178 -2.55 -29.64 2.52
C MET A 178 -1.02 -29.55 2.57
N ASP A 179 -0.34 -30.65 2.29
CA ASP A 179 1.13 -30.66 2.31
C ASP A 179 1.73 -29.86 1.15
N GLN A 180 2.96 -29.40 1.34
CA GLN A 180 3.66 -28.53 0.39
C GLN A 180 3.82 -29.17 -0.99
N HIS A 181 4.02 -30.48 -1.06
CA HIS A 181 4.25 -31.19 -2.31
C HIS A 181 2.95 -31.30 -3.13
N THR A 182 1.82 -31.54 -2.47
CA THR A 182 0.50 -31.53 -3.11
C THR A 182 0.14 -30.16 -3.67
N VAL A 183 0.51 -29.09 -2.97
CA VAL A 183 0.30 -27.70 -3.44
C VAL A 183 1.12 -27.41 -4.69
N PHE A 184 2.41 -27.77 -4.72
CA PHE A 184 3.26 -27.57 -5.90
C PHE A 184 2.69 -28.27 -7.14
N ARG A 185 2.30 -29.53 -6.97
CA ARG A 185 1.72 -30.29 -8.08
C ARG A 185 0.37 -29.73 -8.54
N THR A 186 -0.43 -29.21 -7.62
CA THR A 186 -1.68 -28.53 -7.95
C THR A 186 -1.42 -27.26 -8.78
N THR A 187 -0.40 -26.49 -8.42
CA THR A 187 0.00 -25.29 -9.18
C THR A 187 0.64 -25.59 -10.53
N ASP A 188 1.25 -26.77 -10.70
CA ASP A 188 1.78 -27.23 -12.00
C ASP A 188 0.64 -27.58 -12.98
N LEU A 189 -0.48 -28.10 -12.48
CA LEU A 189 -1.66 -28.44 -13.29
C LEU A 189 -2.57 -27.23 -13.56
N PHE A 190 -2.64 -26.30 -12.60
CA PHE A 190 -3.48 -25.12 -12.66
C PHE A 190 -2.65 -23.87 -12.45
N PHE A 191 -2.48 -23.10 -13.53
CA PHE A 191 -1.70 -21.85 -13.56
C PHE A 191 -2.24 -20.73 -12.64
N SER A 192 -3.41 -20.91 -12.01
CA SER A 192 -3.98 -19.95 -11.06
C SER A 192 -5.07 -20.58 -10.17
N VAL A 193 -5.24 -20.07 -8.95
CA VAL A 193 -6.33 -20.48 -8.03
C VAL A 193 -7.72 -20.35 -8.66
N PRO A 194 -8.06 -19.27 -9.42
CA PRO A 194 -9.33 -19.21 -10.13
C PRO A 194 -9.51 -20.25 -11.24
N ALA A 195 -8.42 -20.75 -11.84
CA ALA A 195 -8.51 -21.85 -12.82
C ALA A 195 -8.79 -23.18 -12.12
N LEU A 196 -8.16 -23.42 -10.96
CA LEU A 196 -8.44 -24.58 -10.11
C LEU A 196 -9.89 -24.56 -9.60
N ALA A 197 -10.33 -23.46 -9.01
CA ALA A 197 -11.68 -23.29 -8.49
C ALA A 197 -12.74 -23.56 -9.56
N ARG A 198 -12.61 -22.95 -10.76
CA ARG A 198 -13.55 -23.20 -11.87
C ARG A 198 -13.61 -24.66 -12.31
N ALA A 199 -12.48 -25.37 -12.28
CA ALA A 199 -12.46 -26.78 -12.63
C ALA A 199 -13.15 -27.64 -11.56
N LEU A 200 -12.87 -27.38 -10.27
CA LEU A 200 -13.45 -28.13 -9.15
C LEU A 200 -14.94 -27.82 -8.94
N SER A 201 -15.39 -26.60 -9.23
CA SER A 201 -16.81 -26.22 -9.13
C SER A 201 -17.65 -26.65 -10.36
N ASN A 202 -17.04 -27.17 -11.43
CA ASN A 202 -17.77 -27.61 -12.62
C ASN A 202 -18.45 -28.98 -12.41
N ARG A 203 -19.72 -28.95 -11.96
CA ARG A 203 -20.50 -30.15 -11.63
C ARG A 203 -20.58 -31.18 -12.76
N HIS A 204 -20.58 -30.76 -14.02
CA HIS A 204 -20.63 -31.69 -15.16
C HIS A 204 -19.33 -32.47 -15.32
N GLU A 205 -18.17 -31.81 -15.18
CA GLU A 205 -16.87 -32.46 -15.29
C GLU A 205 -16.58 -33.34 -14.07
N VAL A 206 -16.94 -32.88 -12.87
CA VAL A 206 -16.81 -33.65 -11.63
C VAL A 206 -17.71 -34.89 -11.63
N ALA A 207 -18.95 -34.80 -12.14
CA ALA A 207 -19.83 -35.96 -12.29
C ALA A 207 -19.24 -36.99 -13.27
N ALA A 208 -18.75 -36.54 -14.44
CA ALA A 208 -18.09 -37.41 -15.42
C ALA A 208 -16.81 -38.09 -14.87
N LEU A 209 -16.10 -37.45 -13.94
CA LEU A 209 -14.96 -38.04 -13.22
C LEU A 209 -15.38 -39.11 -12.21
N ARG A 210 -16.52 -38.95 -11.54
CA ARG A 210 -17.06 -39.95 -10.60
C ARG A 210 -17.56 -41.19 -11.35
N GLU A 211 -18.12 -41.02 -12.54
CA GLU A 211 -18.63 -42.10 -13.40
C GLU A 211 -17.52 -42.86 -14.15
N SER A 212 -16.37 -42.22 -14.43
CA SER A 212 -15.23 -42.87 -15.09
C SER A 212 -14.33 -43.62 -14.10
N SER A 213 -14.75 -44.80 -13.65
CA SER A 213 -14.06 -45.63 -12.65
C SER A 213 -12.80 -46.37 -13.13
N SER A 214 -12.17 -45.96 -14.24
CA SER A 214 -11.03 -46.70 -14.82
C SER A 214 -9.70 -45.95 -14.68
N PRO A 215 -8.67 -46.56 -14.08
CA PRO A 215 -7.33 -46.01 -14.05
C PRO A 215 -6.67 -46.25 -15.41
N MET A 216 -6.79 -45.30 -16.33
CA MET A 216 -5.95 -45.30 -17.51
C MET A 216 -4.67 -44.54 -17.16
N VAL A 217 -3.54 -45.26 -17.11
CA VAL A 217 -2.21 -44.69 -16.92
C VAL A 217 -1.95 -43.75 -18.10
N THR A 218 -2.15 -42.45 -17.90
CA THR A 218 -1.73 -41.44 -18.87
C THR A 218 -0.25 -41.20 -18.64
N ILE A 219 0.57 -41.64 -19.61
CA ILE A 219 2.00 -41.28 -19.66
C ILE A 219 2.09 -39.74 -19.70
N PRO A 220 2.98 -39.09 -18.95
CA PRO A 220 3.08 -37.63 -18.92
C PRO A 220 3.46 -37.10 -20.31
N GLY A 221 2.47 -36.58 -21.04
CA GLY A 221 2.67 -35.80 -22.25
C GLY A 221 2.96 -34.34 -21.91
N PRO A 222 3.60 -33.58 -22.80
CA PRO A 222 4.04 -32.21 -22.52
C PRO A 222 2.86 -31.34 -22.07
N LEU A 223 3.04 -30.70 -20.91
CA LEU A 223 2.12 -29.76 -20.27
C LEU A 223 1.62 -28.70 -21.26
N GLY A 224 0.43 -28.91 -21.82
CA GLY A 224 -0.18 -27.92 -22.70
C GLY A 224 -1.46 -28.43 -23.37
N HIS A 225 -2.61 -27.89 -22.93
CA HIS A 225 -3.92 -27.98 -23.59
C HIS A 225 -4.74 -29.28 -23.44
N GLY A 226 -4.70 -29.92 -22.26
CA GLY A 226 -5.76 -30.82 -21.83
C GLY A 226 -7.00 -30.07 -21.33
N GLY A 227 -8.21 -30.50 -21.73
CA GLY A 227 -9.48 -30.00 -21.18
C GLY A 227 -9.51 -30.12 -19.65
N ALA A 228 -10.34 -29.32 -18.96
CA ALA A 228 -10.37 -29.28 -17.49
C ALA A 228 -10.62 -30.67 -16.86
N LEU A 229 -11.47 -31.50 -17.48
CA LEU A 229 -11.63 -32.92 -17.13
C LEU A 229 -10.33 -33.75 -17.08
N THR A 230 -9.40 -33.53 -18.03
CA THR A 230 -8.14 -34.29 -18.10
C THR A 230 -7.21 -33.89 -16.96
N ARG A 231 -7.12 -32.58 -16.69
CA ARG A 231 -6.32 -32.04 -15.58
C ARG A 231 -6.88 -32.44 -14.21
N LEU A 232 -8.20 -32.54 -14.07
CA LEU A 232 -8.82 -33.04 -12.84
C LEU A 232 -8.56 -34.54 -12.62
N ARG A 233 -8.53 -35.35 -13.69
CA ARG A 233 -8.15 -36.76 -13.58
C ARG A 233 -6.69 -36.92 -13.15
N GLU A 234 -5.81 -36.09 -13.73
CA GLU A 234 -4.40 -36.04 -13.36
C GLU A 234 -4.20 -35.55 -11.92
N LEU A 235 -4.92 -34.51 -11.51
CA LEU A 235 -4.93 -34.02 -10.13
C LEU A 235 -5.34 -35.14 -9.17
N ARG A 236 -6.47 -35.83 -9.42
CA ARG A 236 -6.96 -36.97 -8.63
C ARG A 236 -5.92 -38.09 -8.50
N SER A 237 -5.23 -38.41 -9.59
CA SER A 237 -4.17 -39.43 -9.59
C SER A 237 -2.94 -39.01 -8.78
N ILE A 238 -2.68 -37.70 -8.66
CA ILE A 238 -1.48 -37.15 -8.05
C ILE A 238 -1.67 -36.92 -6.55
N VAL A 239 -2.79 -36.33 -6.16
CA VAL A 239 -3.09 -35.98 -4.76
C VAL A 239 -3.75 -37.14 -4.02
N GLY A 240 -4.27 -38.14 -4.75
CA GLY A 240 -4.98 -39.27 -4.18
C GLY A 240 -6.45 -38.98 -3.92
N GLU A 241 -7.24 -40.04 -3.73
CA GLU A 241 -8.71 -39.96 -3.62
C GLU A 241 -9.19 -39.10 -2.45
N VAL A 242 -8.52 -39.21 -1.30
CA VAL A 242 -8.93 -38.53 -0.06
C VAL A 242 -8.70 -37.02 -0.17
N ASP A 243 -7.50 -36.60 -0.57
CA ASP A 243 -7.20 -35.17 -0.71
C ASP A 243 -7.94 -34.53 -1.89
N PHE A 244 -8.20 -35.30 -2.95
CA PHE A 244 -9.03 -34.85 -4.06
C PHE A 244 -10.49 -34.65 -3.64
N ALA A 245 -11.05 -35.54 -2.81
CA ALA A 245 -12.38 -35.35 -2.24
C ALA A 245 -12.43 -34.10 -1.34
N ASN A 246 -11.43 -33.92 -0.46
CA ASN A 246 -11.33 -32.74 0.40
C ASN A 246 -11.24 -31.42 -0.40
N LEU A 247 -10.53 -31.42 -1.53
CA LEU A 247 -10.49 -30.28 -2.46
C LEU A 247 -11.86 -30.05 -3.10
N LEU A 248 -12.51 -31.10 -3.61
CA LEU A 248 -13.83 -30.97 -4.21
C LEU A 248 -14.86 -30.42 -3.23
N ASP A 249 -14.91 -30.95 -2.00
CA ASP A 249 -15.90 -30.56 -1.01
C ASP A 249 -15.71 -29.09 -0.60
N PHE A 250 -14.47 -28.64 -0.38
CA PHE A 250 -14.17 -27.23 -0.12
C PHE A 250 -14.68 -26.29 -1.24
N TRP A 251 -14.39 -26.61 -2.50
CA TRP A 251 -14.77 -25.74 -3.62
C TRP A 251 -16.21 -25.95 -4.12
N ALA A 252 -16.89 -27.02 -3.69
CA ALA A 252 -18.29 -27.31 -4.01
C ALA A 252 -19.26 -26.68 -3.01
N GLU A 253 -18.90 -26.61 -1.71
CA GLU A 253 -19.79 -26.11 -0.66
C GLU A 253 -19.62 -24.59 -0.40
N GLU A 254 -18.44 -24.00 -0.58
CA GLU A 254 -18.18 -22.62 -0.11
C GLU A 254 -18.46 -21.49 -1.13
N TRP A 255 -18.77 -21.80 -2.39
CA TRP A 255 -18.95 -20.79 -3.47
C TRP A 255 -20.35 -20.74 -4.10
N VAL A 256 -21.37 -21.30 -3.44
CA VAL A 256 -22.77 -20.94 -3.73
C VAL A 256 -23.14 -19.77 -2.82
N VAL A 257 -22.72 -18.57 -3.22
CA VAL A 257 -23.39 -17.34 -2.75
C VAL A 257 -24.59 -17.17 -3.67
N ASP A 258 -25.79 -17.40 -3.13
CA ASP A 258 -27.05 -17.01 -3.79
C ASP A 258 -27.13 -15.48 -3.99
#